data_AF-A0A958C5B3-F1
#
_entry.id   AF-A0A958C5B3-F1
#
_cell.length_a   1.000
_cell.length_b   1.000
_cell.length_c   1.000
_cell.angle_alpha   90.00
_cell.angle_beta   90.00
_cell.angle_gamma   90.00
#
_symmetry.space_group_name_H-M   'P 1'
#
loop_
_entity.id
_entity.type
_entity.pdbx_description
1 polymer ?
#
loop_
_entity_poly.entity_id
_entity_poly.type
_entity_poly.pdbx_seq_one_letter_code
_entity_poly.pdbx_strand_id
1 'polypeptide(L)'
;MSESVEKIIGPRVPAEEMKVHRGRYLAPTVLFLLAALLLIVSVFLPYWQLTLHAPQYPKGLTVEAYVNRLTGDVHEIDGLNHYIGMRPLDEAAPFEKSVAVLGVVVVALLVLAAVFVHSRWAALLALPALF
;
A
#
# COMPACT_ATOMS: atom_id res chain seq x y z
N MET A 1 -24.38 21.90 -14.58
CA MET A 1 -23.63 21.47 -13.38
C MET A 1 -23.80 22.53 -12.31
N SER A 2 -23.99 22.17 -11.03
CA SER A 2 -24.10 23.16 -9.94
C SER A 2 -22.73 23.81 -9.67
N GLU A 3 -22.67 25.12 -9.39
CA GLU A 3 -21.43 25.87 -9.09
C GLU A 3 -20.55 25.16 -8.03
N SER A 4 -21.18 24.47 -7.08
CA SER A 4 -20.50 23.71 -6.03
C SER A 4 -19.66 22.55 -6.58
N VAL A 5 -20.11 21.89 -7.66
CA VAL A 5 -19.40 20.77 -8.30
C VAL A 5 -18.18 21.29 -9.07
N GLU A 6 -18.33 22.43 -9.73
CA GLU A 6 -17.25 23.08 -10.48
C GLU A 6 -16.14 23.59 -9.55
N LYS A 7 -16.48 24.03 -8.34
CA LYS A 7 -15.47 24.41 -7.33
C LYS A 7 -14.65 23.23 -6.79
N ILE A 8 -15.15 22.00 -6.91
CA ILE A 8 -14.51 20.78 -6.39
C ILE A 8 -13.69 20.07 -7.48
N ILE A 9 -14.22 20.01 -8.71
CA ILE A 9 -13.68 19.22 -9.83
C ILE A 9 -13.15 20.11 -10.96
N GLY A 10 -13.54 21.38 -11.01
CA GLY A 10 -13.13 22.34 -12.05
C GLY A 10 -11.63 22.60 -12.08
N PRO A 11 -11.12 23.25 -13.14
CA PRO A 11 -9.69 23.40 -13.39
C PRO A 11 -8.97 24.08 -12.21
N ARG A 12 -7.92 23.40 -11.71
CA ARG A 12 -7.14 23.79 -10.52
C ARG A 12 -6.53 25.21 -10.64
N VAL A 13 -6.28 25.68 -11.87
CA VAL A 13 -5.61 26.94 -12.20
C VAL A 13 -6.09 27.45 -13.57
N PRO A 14 -6.24 28.77 -13.81
CA PRO A 14 -6.45 29.33 -15.14
C PRO A 14 -5.38 28.87 -16.14
N ALA A 15 -5.77 28.62 -17.39
CA ALA A 15 -4.87 28.06 -18.41
C ALA A 15 -3.59 28.90 -18.63
N GLU A 16 -3.67 30.21 -18.46
CA GLU A 16 -2.54 31.13 -18.61
C GLU A 16 -1.53 31.01 -17.46
N GLU A 17 -1.99 30.92 -16.20
CA GLU A 17 -1.10 30.71 -15.05
C GLU A 17 -0.43 29.33 -15.04
N MET A 18 -1.14 28.31 -15.52
CA MET A 18 -0.59 26.96 -15.63
C MET A 18 0.55 26.86 -16.65
N LYS A 19 0.54 27.68 -17.71
CA LYS A 19 1.66 27.77 -18.66
C LYS A 19 2.91 28.38 -18.01
N VAL A 20 2.73 29.40 -17.16
CA VAL A 20 3.84 30.13 -16.51
C VAL A 20 4.48 29.32 -15.37
N HIS A 21 3.68 28.61 -14.57
CA HIS A 21 4.17 27.85 -13.40
C HIS A 21 3.87 26.34 -13.47
N ARG A 22 3.99 25.77 -14.67
CA ARG A 22 3.64 24.37 -14.96
C ARG A 22 4.20 23.36 -13.96
N GLY A 23 5.47 23.50 -13.56
CA GLY A 23 6.14 22.59 -12.62
C GLY A 23 5.49 22.57 -11.24
N ARG A 24 5.09 23.73 -10.70
CA ARG A 24 4.46 23.84 -9.38
C ARG A 24 3.09 23.17 -9.34
N TYR A 25 2.34 23.25 -10.44
CA TYR A 25 0.98 22.71 -10.52
C TYR A 25 0.92 21.23 -10.95
N LEU A 26 1.93 20.75 -11.68
CA LEU A 26 2.05 19.33 -12.02
C LEU A 26 2.62 18.48 -10.88
N ALA A 27 3.47 19.06 -10.02
CA ALA A 27 4.13 18.30 -8.96
C ALA A 27 3.17 17.50 -8.07
N PRO A 28 2.06 18.06 -7.52
CA PRO A 28 1.13 17.28 -6.72
C PRO A 28 0.47 16.13 -7.49
N THR A 29 0.11 16.36 -8.75
CA THR A 29 -0.48 15.33 -9.61
C THR A 29 0.50 14.18 -9.86
N VAL A 30 1.75 14.49 -10.18
CA VAL A 30 2.81 13.48 -10.36
C VAL A 30 3.06 12.71 -9.07
N LEU A 31 3.10 13.39 -7.92
CA LEU A 31 3.28 12.75 -6.61
C LEU A 31 2.13 11.79 -6.27
N PHE A 32 0.87 12.19 -6.48
CA PHE A 32 -0.27 11.29 -6.23
C PHE A 32 -0.30 10.10 -7.19
N LEU A 33 0.03 10.30 -8.47
CA LEU A 33 0.14 9.21 -9.43
C LEU A 33 1.25 8.23 -9.05
N LEU A 34 2.41 8.75 -8.66
CA LEU A 34 3.53 7.93 -8.21
C LEU A 34 3.18 7.17 -6.92
N ALA A 35 2.54 7.83 -5.96
CA ALA A 35 2.11 7.19 -4.72
C ALA A 35 1.10 6.05 -4.96
N ALA A 36 0.08 6.27 -5.80
CA ALA A 36 -0.86 5.23 -6.17
C ALA A 36 -0.16 4.04 -6.86
N LEU A 37 0.79 4.32 -7.77
CA LEU A 37 1.58 3.27 -8.41
C LEU A 37 2.43 2.48 -7.41
N LEU A 38 3.12 3.17 -6.49
CA LEU A 38 3.96 2.53 -5.48
C LEU A 38 3.15 1.63 -4.53
N LEU A 39 1.92 2.02 -4.18
CA LEU A 39 1.03 1.17 -3.38
C LEU A 39 0.65 -0.11 -4.12
N ILE A 40 0.39 -0.05 -5.42
CA ILE A 40 0.10 -1.27 -6.20
C ILE A 40 1.35 -2.14 -6.30
N VAL A 41 2.52 -1.55 -6.53
CA VAL A 41 3.80 -2.28 -6.59
C VAL A 41 4.14 -2.93 -5.24
N SER A 42 3.79 -2.30 -4.11
CA SER A 42 4.13 -2.83 -2.79
C SER A 42 3.52 -4.21 -2.52
N VAL A 43 2.35 -4.54 -3.08
CA VAL A 43 1.71 -5.87 -2.93
C VAL A 43 2.63 -7.02 -3.38
N PHE A 44 3.56 -6.74 -4.29
CA PHE A 44 4.51 -7.72 -4.83
C PHE A 44 5.84 -7.75 -4.08
N LEU A 45 6.01 -6.93 -3.04
CA LEU A 45 7.23 -6.83 -2.25
C LEU A 45 7.01 -7.40 -0.83
N PRO A 46 8.04 -7.99 -0.21
CA PRO A 46 7.95 -8.42 1.18
C PRO A 46 7.87 -7.19 2.08
N TYR A 47 6.90 -7.19 2.99
CA TYR A 47 6.72 -6.14 3.99
C TYR A 47 7.65 -6.34 5.18
N TRP A 48 7.94 -7.60 5.48
CA TRP A 48 8.78 -7.98 6.60
C TRP A 48 9.48 -9.30 6.32
N GLN A 49 10.62 -9.50 6.99
CA GLN A 49 11.41 -10.71 6.88
C GLN A 49 11.91 -11.12 8.27
N LEU A 50 11.84 -12.41 8.56
CA LEU A 50 12.38 -13.01 9.77
C LEU A 50 13.38 -14.09 9.39
N THR A 51 14.53 -14.10 10.04
CA THR A 51 15.49 -15.20 9.96
C THR A 51 15.72 -15.76 11.35
N LEU A 52 15.42 -17.06 11.52
CA LEU A 52 15.62 -17.80 12.75
C LEU A 52 16.94 -18.55 12.67
N HIS A 53 17.80 -18.38 13.68
CA HIS A 53 19.05 -19.13 13.80
C HIS A 53 18.96 -20.09 14.99
N ALA A 54 19.37 -21.33 14.76
CA ALA A 54 19.45 -22.37 15.79
C ALA A 54 20.67 -23.26 15.55
N PRO A 55 21.18 -24.00 16.56
CA PRO A 55 22.29 -24.93 16.39
C PRO A 55 22.07 -25.96 15.27
N GLN A 56 20.82 -26.38 15.06
CA GLN A 56 20.42 -27.32 14.01
C GLN A 56 20.32 -26.67 12.62
N TYR A 57 20.12 -25.35 12.56
CA TYR A 57 19.96 -24.56 11.34
C TYR A 57 21.04 -23.47 11.27
N PRO A 58 22.32 -23.83 11.07
CA PRO A 58 23.43 -22.86 11.07
C PRO A 58 23.34 -21.86 9.91
N LYS A 59 22.65 -22.22 8.82
CA LYS A 59 22.37 -21.31 7.69
C LYS A 59 21.19 -20.36 7.95
N GLY A 60 20.43 -20.58 9.03
CA GLY A 60 19.18 -19.88 9.32
C GLY A 60 17.99 -20.42 8.53
N LEU A 61 16.78 -20.17 9.06
CA LEU A 61 15.50 -20.37 8.38
C LEU A 61 14.86 -19.00 8.15
N THR A 62 14.55 -18.68 6.90
CA THR A 62 14.06 -17.35 6.53
C THR A 62 12.62 -17.42 6.06
N VAL A 63 11.77 -16.59 6.66
CA VAL A 63 10.38 -16.36 6.22
C VAL A 63 10.19 -14.92 5.84
N GLU A 64 9.60 -14.71 4.67
CA GLU A 64 9.20 -13.40 4.16
C GLU A 64 7.68 -13.26 4.26
N ALA A 65 7.24 -12.16 4.86
CA ALA A 65 5.84 -11.80 4.96
C ALA A 65 5.47 -10.76 3.91
N TYR A 66 4.57 -11.15 3.02
CA TYR A 66 3.87 -10.26 2.10
C TYR A 66 2.52 -9.90 2.70
N VAL A 67 1.88 -8.87 2.17
CA VAL A 67 0.59 -8.38 2.68
C VAL A 67 -0.50 -9.47 2.72
N ASN A 68 -0.42 -10.49 1.88
CA ASN A 68 -1.43 -11.53 1.74
C ASN A 68 -0.92 -12.97 1.91
N ARG A 69 0.39 -13.18 2.10
CA ARG A 69 0.99 -14.53 2.13
C ARG A 69 2.34 -14.53 2.83
N LEU A 70 2.78 -15.71 3.23
CA LEU A 70 4.13 -15.97 3.72
C LEU A 70 4.89 -16.84 2.72
N THR A 71 6.19 -16.61 2.56
CA THR A 71 7.07 -17.40 1.68
C THR A 71 8.41 -17.69 2.36
N GLY A 72 9.24 -18.54 1.74
CA GLY A 72 10.51 -19.00 2.32
C GLY A 72 10.35 -20.33 3.05
N ASP A 73 11.05 -20.51 4.16
CA ASP A 73 11.14 -21.76 4.92
C ASP A 73 9.92 -22.00 5.84
N VAL A 74 8.72 -21.58 5.39
CA VAL A 74 7.47 -21.61 6.19
C VAL A 74 7.16 -23.03 6.67
N HIS A 75 7.32 -24.03 5.81
CA HIS A 75 7.03 -25.43 6.16
C HIS A 75 7.93 -25.96 7.27
N GLU A 76 9.23 -25.61 7.23
CA GLU A 76 10.19 -26.04 8.25
C GLU A 76 9.87 -25.37 9.58
N ILE A 77 9.60 -24.06 9.56
CA ILE A 77 9.21 -23.32 10.77
C ILE A 77 7.89 -23.84 11.34
N ASP A 78 6.92 -24.21 10.48
CA ASP A 78 5.65 -24.80 10.94
C ASP A 78 5.84 -26.18 11.57
N GLY A 79 6.79 -26.98 11.06
CA GLY A 79 7.21 -28.22 11.72
C GLY A 79 7.76 -27.97 13.12
N LEU A 80 8.64 -26.98 13.28
CA LEU A 80 9.16 -26.57 14.59
C LEU A 80 8.04 -26.06 15.51
N ASN A 81 7.15 -25.22 14.99
CA ASN A 81 5.98 -24.70 15.72
C ASN A 81 5.11 -25.85 16.23
N HIS A 82 4.84 -26.85 15.40
CA HIS A 82 4.08 -28.03 15.80
C HIS A 82 4.72 -28.76 16.99
N TYR A 83 6.04 -28.91 17.01
CA TYR A 83 6.75 -29.55 18.13
C TYR A 83 6.69 -28.76 19.44
N ILE A 84 6.60 -27.43 19.38
CA ILE A 84 6.45 -26.57 20.57
C ILE A 84 4.99 -26.22 20.87
N GLY A 85 4.03 -26.81 20.15
CA GLY A 85 2.60 -26.59 20.34
C GLY A 85 2.05 -25.27 19.81
N MET A 86 2.80 -24.56 18.95
CA MET A 86 2.32 -23.37 18.25
C MET A 86 1.54 -23.73 16.99
N ARG A 87 0.62 -22.84 16.60
CA ARG A 87 -0.18 -22.97 15.37
C ARG A 87 0.67 -22.69 14.13
N PRO A 88 0.31 -23.25 12.96
CA PRO A 88 0.94 -22.92 11.68
C PRO A 88 0.87 -21.42 11.40
N LEU A 89 1.93 -20.89 10.79
CA LEU A 89 2.03 -19.48 10.41
C LEU A 89 0.96 -19.09 9.39
N ASP A 90 0.55 -20.01 8.51
CA ASP A 90 -0.48 -19.71 7.51
C ASP A 90 -1.90 -19.60 8.12
N GLU A 91 -2.13 -20.09 9.33
CA GLU A 91 -3.40 -19.87 10.04
C GLU A 91 -3.49 -18.48 10.69
N ALA A 92 -2.39 -17.72 10.71
CA ALA A 92 -2.39 -16.38 11.28
C ALA A 92 -3.12 -15.39 10.36
N ALA A 93 -3.97 -14.54 10.95
CA ALA A 93 -4.64 -13.40 10.30
C ALA A 93 -5.34 -13.74 8.96
N PRO A 94 -6.21 -14.78 8.91
CA PRO A 94 -6.79 -15.26 7.66
C PRO A 94 -7.70 -14.20 7.01
N PHE A 95 -8.44 -13.45 7.83
CA PHE A 95 -9.31 -12.38 7.35
C PHE A 95 -8.48 -11.25 6.75
N GLU A 96 -7.49 -10.76 7.48
CA GLU A 96 -6.61 -9.66 7.07
C GLU A 96 -5.89 -10.00 5.77
N LYS A 97 -5.31 -11.20 5.64
CA LYS A 97 -4.68 -11.67 4.40
C LYS A 97 -5.65 -11.71 3.21
N SER A 98 -6.91 -12.09 3.46
CA SER A 98 -7.93 -12.17 2.40
C SER A 98 -8.35 -10.80 1.86
N VAL A 99 -8.42 -9.78 2.72
CA VAL A 99 -8.84 -8.43 2.35
C VAL A 99 -7.67 -7.49 2.06
N ALA A 100 -6.45 -7.85 2.43
CA ALA A 100 -5.25 -7.03 2.31
C ALA A 100 -5.04 -6.44 0.92
N VAL A 101 -5.04 -7.28 -0.12
CA VAL A 101 -4.83 -6.84 -1.51
C VAL A 101 -5.93 -5.87 -1.94
N LEU A 102 -7.19 -6.20 -1.62
CA LEU A 102 -8.32 -5.33 -1.93
C LEU A 102 -8.20 -3.99 -1.19
N GLY A 103 -7.78 -4.01 0.08
CA GLY A 103 -7.54 -2.81 0.89
C GLY A 103 -6.50 -1.90 0.24
N VAL A 104 -5.35 -2.44 -0.15
CA VAL A 104 -4.29 -1.68 -0.83
C VAL A 104 -4.80 -1.10 -2.16
N VAL A 105 -5.55 -1.87 -2.95
CA VAL A 105 -6.16 -1.39 -4.20
C VAL A 105 -7.14 -0.24 -3.95
N VAL A 106 -8.00 -0.36 -2.93
CA VAL A 106 -8.95 0.71 -2.56
C VAL A 106 -8.22 1.98 -2.15
N VAL A 107 -7.18 1.87 -1.31
CA VAL A 107 -6.36 3.02 -0.91
C VAL A 107 -5.67 3.65 -2.13
N ALA A 108 -5.10 2.85 -3.02
CA ALA A 108 -4.49 3.35 -4.26
C ALA A 108 -5.49 4.09 -5.15
N LEU A 109 -6.74 3.59 -5.27
CA LEU A 109 -7.82 4.26 -6.01
C LEU A 109 -8.25 5.57 -5.35
N LEU A 110 -8.29 5.65 -4.01
CA LEU A 110 -8.58 6.89 -3.29
C LEU A 110 -7.49 7.94 -3.51
N VAL A 111 -6.21 7.53 -3.45
CA VAL A 111 -5.06 8.39 -3.77
C VAL A 111 -5.12 8.86 -5.23
N LEU A 112 -5.48 7.98 -6.16
CA LEU A 112 -5.67 8.35 -7.57
C LEU A 112 -6.84 9.33 -7.74
N ALA A 113 -7.96 9.14 -7.03
CA ALA A 113 -9.09 10.06 -7.05
C ALA A 113 -8.71 11.47 -6.54
N ALA A 114 -7.76 11.58 -5.60
CA ALA A 114 -7.25 12.85 -5.11
C ALA A 114 -6.56 13.71 -6.20
N VAL A 115 -6.17 13.12 -7.34
CA VAL A 115 -5.68 13.85 -8.50
C VAL A 115 -6.76 14.78 -9.07
N PHE A 116 -8.01 14.33 -9.09
CA PHE A 116 -9.15 15.04 -9.69
C PHE A 116 -9.87 15.95 -8.71
N VAL A 117 -9.56 15.85 -7.41
CA VAL A 117 -10.15 16.70 -6.38
C VAL A 117 -9.23 17.90 -6.13
N HIS A 118 -9.74 19.08 -6.44
CA HIS A 118 -8.98 20.34 -6.40
C HIS A 118 -9.27 21.17 -5.13
N SER A 119 -9.71 20.50 -4.07
CA SER A 119 -10.11 21.11 -2.79
C SER A 119 -9.40 20.45 -1.61
N ARG A 120 -9.56 21.02 -0.40
CA ARG A 120 -9.02 20.45 0.86
C ARG A 120 -9.46 18.99 1.12
N TRP A 121 -10.54 18.54 0.49
CA TRP A 121 -11.06 17.18 0.57
C TRP A 121 -10.14 16.14 -0.08
N ALA A 122 -9.24 16.55 -0.99
CA ALA A 122 -8.21 15.66 -1.53
C ALA A 122 -7.31 15.08 -0.43
N ALA A 123 -7.07 15.84 0.65
CA ALA A 123 -6.29 15.36 1.79
C ALA A 123 -7.00 14.22 2.55
N LEU A 124 -8.33 14.25 2.64
CA LEU A 124 -9.09 13.16 3.28
C LEU A 124 -9.06 11.88 2.45
N LEU A 125 -9.03 11.99 1.11
CA LEU A 125 -8.89 10.83 0.22
C LEU A 125 -7.51 10.18 0.35
N ALA A 126 -6.46 10.98 0.57
CA ALA A 126 -5.10 10.48 0.75
C ALA A 126 -4.79 10.01 2.18
N LEU A 127 -5.61 10.38 3.17
CA LEU A 127 -5.38 10.08 4.59
C LEU A 127 -5.21 8.58 4.89
N PRO A 128 -6.01 7.66 4.32
CA PRO A 128 -5.83 6.23 4.53
C PRO A 128 -4.48 5.68 4.07
N ALA A 129 -3.76 6.37 3.18
CA ALA A 129 -2.43 5.94 2.74
C ALA A 129 -1.32 6.23 3.76
N LEU A 130 -1.64 6.92 4.87
CA LEU A 130 -0.69 7.28 5.93
C LEU A 130 -0.73 6.32 7.13
N PHE A 131 -1.66 5.37 7.15
CA PHE A 131 -1.89 4.40 8.23
C PHE A 131 -1.95 2.98 7.66
#